data_AF-A0A8T6N3P9-F1
#
_entry.id   AF-A0A8T6N3P9-F1
#
_cell.length_a   1.000
_cell.length_b   1.000
_cell.length_c   1.000
_cell.angle_alpha   90.00
_cell.angle_beta   90.00
_cell.angle_gamma   90.00
#
_symmetry.space_group_name_H-M   'P 1'
#
loop_
_entity.id
_entity.type
_entity.pdbx_description
1 polymer ?
#
loop_
_entity_poly.entity_id
_entity_poly.type
_entity_poly.pdbx_seq_one_letter_code
_entity_poly.pdbx_strand_id
1 'polypeptide(L)'
;MTESSQTFKCKYCEREFRRETTLEVHVCEQKRRYQTKDDPATRIAFQNFLAFYETTQGSAKHKTFDDFAKSAYYRAFIKFGNYCVNARVVAPTRFSEWLLKHNKRIDYWGSDKLYEEFLREYVYRENATDALTRALETSMDWAEDTDNPTEHFLRYGNSNKLCHYVTTGKVTGWTIFNCASGHEWLENLNPEQLGIVYDFLDPDKWSRKIRDYPGDTAYMKEMLEKAGW
;
A
#
# COMPACT_ATOMS: atom_id res chain seq x y z
N MET A 1 -40.73 9.26 -47.54
CA MET A 1 -39.41 9.77 -47.13
C MET A 1 -39.23 9.41 -45.67
N THR A 2 -38.40 8.42 -45.36
CA THR A 2 -38.08 8.02 -43.98
C THR A 2 -37.08 9.01 -43.41
N GLU A 3 -37.54 9.93 -42.57
CA GLU A 3 -36.65 10.75 -41.74
C GLU A 3 -35.79 9.81 -40.90
N SER A 4 -34.47 9.83 -41.14
CA SER A 4 -33.53 9.12 -40.28
C SER A 4 -33.52 9.85 -38.94
N SER A 5 -34.17 9.28 -37.91
CA SER A 5 -34.11 9.82 -36.57
C SER A 5 -32.66 9.80 -36.10
N GLN A 6 -32.08 10.97 -35.83
CA GLN A 6 -30.70 11.09 -35.36
C GLN A 6 -30.56 10.35 -34.01
N THR A 7 -29.70 9.34 -33.96
CA THR A 7 -29.41 8.54 -32.76
C THR A 7 -28.08 8.96 -32.15
N PHE A 8 -28.04 9.08 -30.82
CA PHE A 8 -26.85 9.49 -30.07
C PHE A 8 -26.27 8.27 -29.34
N LYS A 9 -24.99 7.94 -29.57
CA LYS A 9 -24.34 6.74 -29.02
C LYS A 9 -23.43 7.08 -27.84
N CYS A 10 -23.53 6.33 -26.74
CA CYS A 10 -22.62 6.48 -25.61
C CYS A 10 -21.24 5.89 -25.94
N LYS A 11 -20.17 6.69 -25.79
CA LYS A 11 -18.78 6.26 -26.06
C LYS A 11 -18.25 5.15 -25.14
N TYR A 12 -18.94 4.83 -24.04
CA TYR A 12 -18.48 3.87 -23.03
C TYR A 12 -19.22 2.52 -23.08
N CYS A 13 -20.55 2.56 -23.16
CA CYS A 13 -21.40 1.35 -23.17
C CYS A 13 -22.02 1.06 -24.53
N GLU A 14 -21.77 1.92 -25.52
CA GLU A 14 -22.26 1.80 -26.89
C GLU A 14 -23.78 1.78 -27.07
N ARG A 15 -24.55 2.06 -26.00
CA ARG A 15 -26.00 2.19 -26.09
C ARG A 15 -26.39 3.43 -26.89
N GLU A 16 -27.44 3.29 -27.68
CA GLU A 16 -28.02 4.34 -28.51
C GLU A 16 -29.22 4.99 -27.80
N PHE A 17 -29.34 6.30 -27.97
CA PHE A 17 -30.37 7.14 -27.36
C PHE A 17 -31.04 7.98 -28.45
N ARG A 18 -32.35 8.19 -28.34
CA ARG A 18 -33.12 9.00 -29.28
C ARG A 18 -32.99 10.50 -29.06
N ARG A 19 -32.57 10.93 -27.87
CA ARG A 19 -32.43 12.34 -27.49
C ARG A 19 -31.05 12.58 -26.90
N GLU A 20 -30.41 13.67 -27.29
CA GLU A 20 -29.09 14.06 -26.79
C GLU A 20 -29.09 14.28 -25.26
N THR A 21 -30.12 14.95 -24.75
CA THR A 21 -30.30 15.18 -23.30
C THR A 21 -30.39 13.89 -22.49
N THR A 22 -30.90 12.81 -23.09
CA THR A 22 -30.93 11.49 -22.43
C THR A 22 -29.54 10.86 -22.39
N LEU A 23 -28.72 11.02 -23.44
CA LEU A 23 -27.33 10.59 -23.44
C LEU A 23 -26.49 11.39 -22.43
N GLU A 24 -26.74 12.69 -22.29
CA GLU A 24 -26.03 13.59 -21.38
C GLU A 24 -26.14 13.11 -19.93
N VAL A 25 -27.37 12.88 -19.46
CA VAL A 25 -27.66 12.43 -18.09
C VAL A 25 -27.45 10.93 -17.88
N HIS A 26 -27.13 10.17 -18.94
CA HIS A 26 -26.90 8.73 -18.83
C HIS A 26 -25.64 8.42 -18.03
N VAL A 27 -25.76 7.51 -17.05
CA VAL A 27 -24.65 7.04 -16.21
C VAL A 27 -24.57 5.50 -16.24
N CYS A 28 -23.95 4.94 -17.27
CA CYS A 28 -23.61 3.51 -17.31
C CYS A 28 -22.46 3.18 -16.34
N GLU A 29 -22.29 1.88 -16.09
CA GLU A 29 -21.19 1.38 -15.28
C GLU A 29 -19.84 1.76 -15.88
N GLN A 30 -19.64 1.60 -17.19
CA GLN A 30 -18.36 1.97 -17.83
C GLN A 30 -18.05 3.46 -17.72
N LYS A 31 -19.04 4.35 -17.88
CA LYS A 31 -18.87 5.78 -17.64
C LYS A 31 -18.44 6.07 -16.19
N ARG A 32 -19.04 5.39 -15.21
CA ARG A 32 -18.62 5.50 -13.79
C ARG A 32 -17.19 5.04 -13.55
N ARG A 33 -16.80 3.88 -14.09
CA ARG A 33 -15.43 3.35 -13.98
C ARG A 33 -14.39 4.33 -14.53
N TYR A 34 -14.73 5.05 -15.61
CA TYR A 34 -13.90 6.10 -16.19
C TYR A 34 -13.87 7.40 -15.37
N GLN A 35 -14.98 7.77 -14.74
CA GLN A 35 -15.05 8.95 -13.88
C GLN A 35 -14.16 8.81 -12.65
N THR A 36 -14.02 7.59 -12.11
CA THR A 36 -13.18 7.27 -10.94
C THR A 36 -11.76 6.83 -11.32
N LYS A 37 -11.33 7.01 -12.57
CA LYS A 37 -10.02 6.52 -13.05
C LYS A 37 -8.83 7.11 -12.28
N ASP A 38 -9.00 8.33 -11.80
CA ASP A 38 -7.96 9.12 -11.13
C ASP A 38 -7.97 8.96 -9.61
N ASP A 39 -8.95 8.22 -9.07
CA ASP A 39 -9.01 7.91 -7.65
C ASP A 39 -7.79 7.07 -7.24
N PRO A 40 -7.21 7.28 -6.04
CA PRO A 40 -6.01 6.55 -5.60
C PRO A 40 -6.17 5.03 -5.69
N ALA A 41 -7.32 4.51 -5.25
CA ALA A 41 -7.63 3.08 -5.30
C ALA A 41 -7.65 2.55 -6.74
N THR A 42 -8.22 3.31 -7.67
CA THR A 42 -8.30 2.92 -9.09
C THR A 42 -6.94 2.95 -9.76
N ARG A 43 -6.09 3.92 -9.43
CA ARG A 43 -4.70 3.99 -9.92
C ARG A 43 -3.89 2.79 -9.47
N ILE A 44 -3.96 2.43 -8.17
CA ILE A 44 -3.31 1.23 -7.63
C ILE A 44 -3.87 -0.02 -8.31
N ALA A 45 -5.18 -0.15 -8.42
CA ALA A 45 -5.84 -1.28 -9.06
C ALA A 45 -5.36 -1.48 -10.51
N PHE A 46 -5.31 -0.38 -11.29
CA PHE A 46 -4.87 -0.42 -12.67
C PHE A 46 -3.38 -0.76 -12.80
N GLN A 47 -2.51 -0.18 -11.98
CA GLN A 47 -1.08 -0.53 -11.96
C GLN A 47 -0.85 -2.01 -11.65
N ASN A 48 -1.58 -2.56 -10.68
CA ASN A 48 -1.47 -3.98 -10.32
C ASN A 48 -2.10 -4.90 -11.38
N PHE A 49 -3.13 -4.45 -12.09
CA PHE A 49 -3.66 -5.13 -13.26
C PHE A 49 -2.61 -5.21 -14.38
N LEU A 50 -1.85 -4.14 -14.63
CA LEU A 50 -0.76 -4.16 -15.61
C LEU A 50 0.32 -5.19 -15.22
N ALA A 51 0.81 -5.12 -13.98
CA ALA A 51 1.82 -6.05 -13.46
C ALA A 51 1.35 -7.52 -13.52
N PHE A 52 0.07 -7.77 -13.22
CA PHE A 52 -0.53 -9.10 -13.32
C PHE A 52 -0.45 -9.68 -14.74
N TYR A 53 -0.84 -8.90 -15.75
CA TYR A 53 -0.83 -9.37 -17.14
C TYR A 53 0.59 -9.49 -17.71
N GLU A 54 1.50 -8.61 -17.30
CA GLU A 54 2.93 -8.71 -17.66
C GLU A 54 3.52 -10.02 -17.12
N THR A 55 3.25 -10.33 -15.84
CA THR A 55 3.77 -11.52 -15.16
C THR A 55 3.15 -12.82 -15.69
N THR A 56 1.84 -12.83 -15.96
CA THR A 56 1.11 -14.07 -16.30
C THR A 56 1.04 -14.38 -17.79
N GLN A 57 1.07 -13.37 -18.66
CA GLN A 57 0.87 -13.55 -20.10
C GLN A 57 2.08 -13.14 -20.95
N GLY A 58 3.14 -12.58 -20.35
CA GLY A 58 4.38 -12.22 -21.03
C GLY A 58 4.21 -11.25 -22.22
N SER A 59 3.08 -10.54 -22.28
CA SER A 59 2.66 -9.83 -23.49
C SER A 59 3.19 -8.39 -23.54
N ALA A 60 3.82 -8.05 -24.67
CA ALA A 60 4.34 -6.72 -25.03
C ALA A 60 3.25 -5.68 -25.35
N LYS A 61 1.96 -6.01 -25.27
CA LYS A 61 0.88 -5.03 -25.45
C LYS A 61 0.54 -4.38 -24.11
N HIS A 62 0.98 -3.15 -23.91
CA HIS A 62 0.56 -2.32 -22.79
C HIS A 62 -0.98 -2.23 -22.76
N LYS A 63 -1.60 -2.81 -21.72
CA LYS A 63 -3.04 -2.68 -21.53
C LYS A 63 -3.39 -1.23 -21.23
N THR A 64 -4.51 -0.79 -21.77
CA THR A 64 -5.07 0.54 -21.53
C THR A 64 -6.02 0.51 -20.34
N PHE A 65 -6.43 1.69 -19.87
CA PHE A 65 -7.50 1.77 -18.88
C PHE A 65 -8.82 1.23 -19.42
N ASP A 66 -9.08 1.30 -20.75
CA ASP A 66 -10.28 0.72 -21.35
C ASP A 66 -10.30 -0.80 -21.18
N ASP A 67 -9.15 -1.45 -21.41
CA ASP A 67 -8.99 -2.90 -21.20
C ASP A 67 -9.27 -3.27 -19.74
N PHE A 68 -8.78 -2.46 -18.80
CA PHE A 68 -9.03 -2.65 -17.37
C PHE A 68 -10.51 -2.43 -17.01
N ALA A 69 -11.09 -1.32 -17.46
CA ALA A 69 -12.48 -0.96 -17.19
C ALA A 69 -13.46 -1.97 -17.77
N LYS A 70 -13.13 -2.66 -18.87
CA LYS A 70 -13.95 -3.73 -19.44
C LYS A 70 -13.62 -5.13 -18.91
N SER A 71 -12.53 -5.29 -18.16
CA SER A 71 -12.08 -6.58 -17.65
C SER A 71 -13.06 -7.20 -16.66
N ALA A 72 -13.19 -8.53 -16.72
CA ALA A 72 -13.87 -9.33 -15.69
C ALA A 72 -13.20 -9.18 -14.31
N TYR A 73 -11.91 -8.85 -14.26
CA TYR A 73 -11.17 -8.68 -13.01
C TYR A 73 -11.30 -7.27 -12.38
N TYR A 74 -11.98 -6.32 -13.05
CA TYR A 74 -12.06 -4.93 -12.59
C TYR A 74 -12.46 -4.82 -11.11
N ARG A 75 -13.54 -5.48 -10.71
CA ARG A 75 -14.05 -5.41 -9.33
C ARG A 75 -13.06 -5.97 -8.31
N ALA A 76 -12.34 -7.04 -8.65
CA ALA A 76 -11.37 -7.66 -7.77
C ALA A 76 -10.15 -6.75 -7.55
N PHE A 77 -9.60 -6.17 -8.62
CA PHE A 77 -8.50 -5.20 -8.51
C PHE A 77 -8.93 -3.90 -7.83
N ILE A 78 -10.16 -3.42 -8.05
CA ILE A 78 -10.68 -2.26 -7.30
C ILE A 78 -10.83 -2.58 -5.82
N LYS A 79 -11.31 -3.78 -5.45
CA LYS A 79 -11.36 -4.20 -4.05
C LYS A 79 -9.96 -4.21 -3.42
N PHE A 80 -8.97 -4.73 -4.14
CA PHE A 80 -7.56 -4.69 -3.72
C PHE A 80 -7.03 -3.25 -3.60
N GLY A 81 -7.27 -2.39 -4.59
CA GLY A 81 -6.86 -0.99 -4.55
C GLY A 81 -7.45 -0.23 -3.37
N ASN A 82 -8.74 -0.45 -3.06
CA ASN A 82 -9.38 0.13 -1.87
C ASN A 82 -8.73 -0.38 -0.58
N TYR A 83 -8.44 -1.66 -0.49
CA TYR A 83 -7.70 -2.22 0.64
C TYR A 83 -6.33 -1.52 0.80
N CYS A 84 -5.58 -1.38 -0.30
CA CYS A 84 -4.26 -0.75 -0.27
C CYS A 84 -4.31 0.71 0.21
N VAL A 85 -5.33 1.47 -0.20
CA VAL A 85 -5.54 2.85 0.28
C VAL A 85 -5.89 2.86 1.76
N ASN A 86 -6.89 2.07 2.16
CA ASN A 86 -7.43 2.10 3.52
C ASN A 86 -6.44 1.58 4.57
N ALA A 87 -5.77 0.47 4.28
CA ALA A 87 -4.73 -0.10 5.14
C ALA A 87 -3.37 0.60 4.95
N ARG A 88 -3.28 1.57 4.03
CA ARG A 88 -2.04 2.25 3.65
C ARG A 88 -0.92 1.25 3.36
N VAL A 89 -1.20 0.26 2.52
CA VAL A 89 -0.29 -0.85 2.21
C VAL A 89 1.06 -0.33 1.73
N VAL A 90 2.13 -0.80 2.37
CA VAL A 90 3.51 -0.56 1.95
C VAL A 90 3.79 -1.30 0.64
N ALA A 91 4.28 -0.56 -0.36
CA ALA A 91 4.65 -1.04 -1.69
C ALA A 91 3.57 -1.96 -2.33
N PRO A 92 2.38 -1.44 -2.69
CA PRO A 92 1.26 -2.25 -3.20
C PRO A 92 1.61 -3.15 -4.39
N THR A 93 2.48 -2.68 -5.30
CA THR A 93 2.97 -3.48 -6.43
C THR A 93 3.81 -4.68 -5.99
N ARG A 94 4.69 -4.49 -4.99
CA ARG A 94 5.47 -5.60 -4.42
C ARG A 94 4.58 -6.59 -3.68
N PHE A 95 3.54 -6.10 -3.02
CA PHE A 95 2.57 -6.96 -2.38
C PHE A 95 1.82 -7.84 -3.40
N SER A 96 1.34 -7.27 -4.51
CA SER A 96 0.68 -8.08 -5.56
C SER A 96 1.62 -9.07 -6.25
N GLU A 97 2.87 -8.68 -6.51
CA GLU A 97 3.90 -9.60 -7.02
C GLU A 97 4.09 -10.79 -6.07
N TRP A 98 4.18 -10.53 -4.77
CA TRP A 98 4.27 -11.58 -3.75
C TRP A 98 3.03 -12.47 -3.72
N LEU A 99 1.82 -11.89 -3.80
CA LEU A 99 0.55 -12.62 -3.84
C LEU A 99 0.49 -13.56 -5.06
N LEU A 100 0.95 -13.09 -6.22
CA LEU A 100 1.01 -13.88 -7.45
C LEU A 100 2.02 -15.02 -7.35
N LYS A 101 3.23 -14.72 -6.86
CA LYS A 101 4.28 -15.73 -6.66
C LYS A 101 3.83 -16.86 -5.73
N HIS A 102 2.99 -16.55 -4.73
CA HIS A 102 2.46 -17.52 -3.77
C HIS A 102 1.09 -18.11 -4.19
N ASN A 103 0.66 -17.90 -5.43
CA ASN A 103 -0.61 -18.40 -5.97
C ASN A 103 -1.84 -18.04 -5.10
N LYS A 104 -1.81 -16.86 -4.45
CA LYS A 104 -2.94 -16.39 -3.62
C LYS A 104 -4.06 -15.91 -4.53
N ARG A 105 -5.28 -16.39 -4.30
CA ARG A 105 -6.46 -16.03 -5.10
C ARG A 105 -6.81 -14.55 -4.96
N ILE A 106 -7.09 -13.89 -6.08
CA ILE A 106 -7.37 -12.44 -6.16
C ILE A 106 -8.54 -11.97 -5.28
N ASP A 107 -9.53 -12.84 -5.05
CA ASP A 107 -10.68 -12.55 -4.19
C ASP A 107 -10.31 -12.18 -2.75
N TYR A 108 -9.14 -12.67 -2.29
CA TYR A 108 -8.62 -12.52 -0.92
C TYR A 108 -7.45 -11.55 -0.81
N TRP A 109 -7.02 -10.90 -1.89
CA TRP A 109 -5.85 -10.03 -1.87
C TRP A 109 -5.95 -8.87 -0.87
N GLY A 110 -7.16 -8.34 -0.65
CA GLY A 110 -7.41 -7.34 0.38
C GLY A 110 -7.66 -7.96 1.75
N SER A 111 -6.68 -8.65 2.33
CA SER A 111 -6.79 -9.23 3.67
C SER A 111 -5.53 -8.98 4.51
N ASP A 112 -5.75 -8.60 5.77
CA ASP A 112 -4.67 -8.29 6.72
C ASP A 112 -3.76 -9.48 6.95
N LYS A 113 -4.31 -10.69 7.02
CA LYS A 113 -3.52 -11.91 7.14
C LYS A 113 -2.48 -12.05 6.02
N LEU A 114 -2.89 -11.85 4.76
CA LEU A 114 -1.95 -11.97 3.64
C LEU A 114 -0.95 -10.81 3.61
N TYR A 115 -1.39 -9.62 4.02
CA TYR A 115 -0.50 -8.47 4.09
C TYR A 115 0.56 -8.64 5.17
N GLU A 116 0.17 -9.19 6.33
CA GLU A 116 1.07 -9.53 7.43
C GLU A 116 2.09 -10.59 7.00
N GLU A 117 1.63 -11.68 6.34
CA GLU A 117 2.51 -12.71 5.76
C GLU A 117 3.55 -12.09 4.82
N PHE A 118 3.14 -11.17 3.94
CA PHE A 118 4.04 -10.44 3.05
C PHE A 118 5.04 -9.57 3.80
N LEU A 119 4.58 -8.80 4.79
CA LEU A 119 5.41 -7.85 5.53
C LEU A 119 6.54 -8.55 6.29
N ARG A 120 6.29 -9.72 6.90
CA ARG A 120 7.32 -10.52 7.58
C ARG A 120 8.52 -10.86 6.68
N GLU A 121 8.33 -10.88 5.36
CA GLU A 121 9.44 -11.03 4.41
C GLU A 121 9.94 -9.69 3.86
N TYR A 122 9.02 -8.76 3.57
CA TYR A 122 9.32 -7.54 2.83
C TYR A 122 10.14 -6.53 3.61
N VAL A 123 9.94 -6.41 4.94
CA VAL A 123 10.67 -5.45 5.79
C VAL A 123 12.19 -5.63 5.74
N TYR A 124 12.68 -6.83 5.43
CA TYR A 124 14.12 -7.10 5.29
C TYR A 124 14.68 -6.73 3.90
N ARG A 125 13.81 -6.45 2.93
CA ARG A 125 14.15 -6.10 1.54
C ARG A 125 13.80 -4.66 1.18
N GLU A 126 13.08 -3.97 2.04
CA GLU A 126 12.66 -2.59 1.81
C GLU A 126 13.86 -1.63 1.70
N ASN A 127 13.61 -0.47 1.09
CA ASN A 127 14.55 0.63 1.06
C ASN A 127 14.55 1.37 2.41
N ALA A 128 15.74 1.68 2.93
CA ALA A 128 15.90 2.34 4.23
C ALA A 128 15.27 3.75 4.25
N THR A 129 15.46 4.55 3.21
CA THR A 129 14.91 5.91 3.10
C THR A 129 13.38 5.90 3.02
N ASP A 130 12.80 4.94 2.30
CA ASP A 130 11.34 4.77 2.26
C ASP A 130 10.80 4.36 3.64
N ALA A 131 11.53 3.52 4.38
CA ALA A 131 11.16 3.13 5.75
C ALA A 131 11.24 4.33 6.71
N LEU A 132 12.30 5.13 6.63
CA LEU A 132 12.47 6.36 7.41
C LEU A 132 11.33 7.34 7.15
N THR A 133 11.04 7.63 5.89
CA THR A 133 9.98 8.57 5.50
C THR A 133 8.64 8.15 6.10
N ARG A 134 8.28 6.86 5.97
CA ARG A 134 7.04 6.34 6.56
C ARG A 134 7.01 6.43 8.08
N ALA A 135 8.13 6.17 8.75
CA ALA A 135 8.20 6.27 10.21
C ALA A 135 8.02 7.72 10.68
N LEU A 136 8.67 8.68 10.00
CA LEU A 136 8.53 10.10 10.30
C LEU A 136 7.10 10.60 10.04
N GLU A 137 6.50 10.26 8.90
CA GLU A 137 5.08 10.57 8.62
C GLU A 137 4.15 9.98 9.68
N THR A 138 4.39 8.72 10.10
CA THR A 138 3.60 8.07 11.15
C THR A 138 3.74 8.79 12.49
N SER A 139 4.93 9.32 12.81
CA SER A 139 5.14 10.11 14.02
C SER A 139 4.44 11.47 13.97
N MET A 140 4.32 12.07 12.80
CA MET A 140 3.58 13.32 12.59
C MET A 140 2.08 13.10 12.80
N ASP A 141 1.52 12.04 12.21
CA ASP A 141 0.13 11.63 12.47
C ASP A 141 -0.11 11.39 13.97
N TRP A 142 0.82 10.73 14.66
CA TRP A 142 0.73 10.51 16.10
C TRP A 142 0.82 11.81 16.92
N ALA A 143 1.69 12.73 16.52
CA ALA A 143 1.85 14.04 17.17
C ALA A 143 0.56 14.86 17.04
N GLU A 144 -0.05 14.89 15.85
CA GLU A 144 -1.34 15.55 15.62
C GLU A 144 -2.46 14.94 16.48
N ASP A 145 -2.49 13.61 16.61
CA ASP A 145 -3.48 12.89 17.43
C ASP A 145 -3.33 13.15 18.94
N THR A 146 -2.12 13.46 19.41
CA THR A 146 -1.79 13.45 20.85
C THR A 146 -1.31 14.78 21.41
N ASP A 147 -1.10 15.79 20.57
CA ASP A 147 -0.52 17.10 20.92
C ASP A 147 0.89 16.98 21.57
N ASN A 148 1.66 15.96 21.18
CA ASN A 148 3.03 15.74 21.63
C ASN A 148 4.06 15.97 20.50
N PRO A 149 5.29 16.40 20.83
CA PRO A 149 6.38 16.49 19.86
C PRO A 149 6.70 15.14 19.17
N THR A 150 7.02 15.15 17.88
CA THR A 150 7.23 13.92 17.08
C THR A 150 8.39 13.06 17.59
N GLU A 151 9.42 13.67 18.17
CA GLU A 151 10.56 12.99 18.80
C GLU A 151 10.19 12.13 20.02
N HIS A 152 8.99 12.33 20.57
CA HIS A 152 8.48 11.53 21.68
C HIS A 152 7.66 10.31 21.23
N PHE A 153 7.48 10.12 19.92
CA PHE A 153 6.67 9.06 19.35
C PHE A 153 7.00 7.66 19.89
N LEU A 154 8.28 7.27 19.91
CA LEU A 154 8.69 5.96 20.41
C LEU A 154 8.78 5.89 21.94
N ARG A 155 8.98 7.02 22.63
CA ARG A 155 9.14 7.08 24.09
C ARG A 155 7.82 7.05 24.84
N TYR A 156 6.83 7.80 24.35
CA TYR A 156 5.54 7.99 25.02
C TYR A 156 4.37 7.43 24.21
N GLY A 157 4.63 6.90 23.01
CA GLY A 157 3.64 6.17 22.25
C GLY A 157 3.12 4.95 23.01
N ASN A 158 1.81 4.70 22.93
CA ASN A 158 1.23 3.50 23.52
C ASN A 158 1.86 2.24 22.90
N SER A 159 2.43 1.36 23.72
CA SER A 159 3.18 0.19 23.24
C SER A 159 2.35 -0.72 22.32
N ASN A 160 1.04 -0.89 22.55
CA ASN A 160 0.19 -1.69 21.67
C ASN A 160 -0.01 -1.01 20.30
N LYS A 161 -0.13 0.33 20.27
CA LYS A 161 -0.21 1.10 19.02
C LYS A 161 1.12 1.02 18.25
N LEU A 162 2.25 1.10 18.95
CA LEU A 162 3.59 0.93 18.35
C LEU A 162 3.79 -0.49 17.80
N CYS A 163 3.38 -1.53 18.53
CA CYS A 163 3.38 -2.90 18.01
C CYS A 163 2.53 -3.01 16.73
N HIS A 164 1.34 -2.39 16.70
CA HIS A 164 0.50 -2.37 15.50
C HIS A 164 1.17 -1.64 14.32
N TYR A 165 1.88 -0.55 14.56
CA TYR A 165 2.67 0.13 13.52
C TYR A 165 3.80 -0.74 12.99
N VAL A 166 4.39 -1.60 13.81
CA VAL A 166 5.37 -2.59 13.36
C VAL A 166 4.71 -3.67 12.50
N THR A 167 3.60 -4.26 12.95
CA THR A 167 2.90 -5.33 12.20
C THR A 167 2.29 -4.84 10.89
N THR A 168 2.11 -3.53 10.72
CA THR A 168 1.60 -2.89 9.49
C THR A 168 2.70 -2.20 8.67
N GLY A 169 3.98 -2.36 9.04
CA GLY A 169 5.14 -1.87 8.28
C GLY A 169 5.30 -0.34 8.27
N LYS A 170 4.62 0.36 9.17
CA LYS A 170 4.74 1.82 9.37
C LYS A 170 6.06 2.17 10.03
N VAL A 171 6.46 1.34 10.99
CA VAL A 171 7.76 1.39 11.67
C VAL A 171 8.43 0.04 11.48
N THR A 172 9.71 0.01 11.15
CA THR A 172 10.45 -1.23 10.94
C THR A 172 11.77 -1.22 11.69
N GLY A 173 12.52 -2.32 11.63
CA GLY A 173 13.81 -2.40 12.33
C GLY A 173 14.83 -1.38 11.84
N TRP A 174 14.67 -0.84 10.62
CA TRP A 174 15.47 0.30 10.16
C TRP A 174 15.38 1.48 11.12
N THR A 175 14.19 1.75 11.64
CA THR A 175 13.95 2.81 12.61
C THR A 175 14.35 2.35 14.01
N ILE A 176 13.79 1.24 14.47
CA ILE A 176 13.90 0.78 15.87
C ILE A 176 15.37 0.55 16.29
N PHE A 177 16.16 -0.13 15.45
CA PHE A 177 17.54 -0.48 15.82
C PHE A 177 18.56 0.65 15.61
N ASN A 178 18.16 1.77 14.99
CA ASN A 178 19.05 2.89 14.66
C ASN A 178 18.77 4.17 15.45
N CYS A 179 17.92 4.14 16.48
CA CYS A 179 17.67 5.29 17.36
C CYS A 179 17.58 4.88 18.83
N ALA A 180 17.87 5.81 19.75
CA ALA A 180 17.93 5.51 21.18
C ALA A 180 16.55 5.15 21.76
N SER A 181 15.51 5.91 21.39
CA SER A 181 14.13 5.63 21.82
C SER A 181 13.59 4.32 21.29
N GLY A 182 14.07 3.83 20.14
CA GLY A 182 13.71 2.51 19.61
C GLY A 182 14.23 1.37 20.47
N HIS A 183 15.49 1.45 20.94
CA HIS A 183 16.05 0.49 21.88
C HIS A 183 15.34 0.54 23.24
N GLU A 184 15.10 1.74 23.77
CA GLU A 184 14.35 1.94 25.01
C GLU A 184 12.93 1.36 24.93
N TRP A 185 12.24 1.55 23.80
CA TRP A 185 10.93 0.96 23.58
C TRP A 185 10.96 -0.58 23.59
N LEU A 186 11.94 -1.19 22.93
CA LEU A 186 12.10 -2.65 22.91
C LEU A 186 12.35 -3.23 24.30
N GLU A 187 13.17 -2.57 25.13
CA GLU A 187 13.46 -3.00 26.50
C GLU A 187 12.23 -2.99 27.41
N ASN A 188 11.26 -2.13 27.11
CA ASN A 188 10.03 -1.97 27.88
C ASN A 188 8.87 -2.88 27.41
N LEU A 189 9.06 -3.68 26.36
CA LEU A 189 8.02 -4.59 25.88
C LEU A 189 7.82 -5.78 26.83
N ASN A 190 6.55 -6.11 27.08
CA ASN A 190 6.21 -7.34 27.78
C ASN A 190 6.32 -8.56 26.83
N PRO A 191 6.31 -9.80 27.35
CA PRO A 191 6.47 -11.01 26.52
C PRO A 191 5.42 -11.19 25.42
N GLU A 192 4.17 -10.75 25.64
CA GLU A 192 3.11 -10.84 24.64
C GLU A 192 3.37 -9.88 23.48
N GLN A 193 3.72 -8.64 23.79
CA GLN A 193 4.08 -7.61 22.81
C GLN A 193 5.33 -7.99 22.02
N LEU A 194 6.34 -8.53 22.70
CA LEU A 194 7.54 -9.04 22.04
C LEU A 194 7.18 -10.15 21.04
N GLY A 195 6.28 -11.07 21.43
CA GLY A 195 5.78 -12.11 20.55
C GLY A 195 5.07 -11.59 19.30
N ILE A 196 4.34 -10.46 19.41
CA ILE A 196 3.65 -9.82 18.26
C ILE A 196 4.66 -9.29 17.24
N VAL A 197 5.74 -8.66 17.70
CA VAL A 197 6.69 -7.96 16.81
C VAL A 197 7.88 -8.80 16.38
N TYR A 198 8.10 -9.96 17.01
CA TYR A 198 9.30 -10.78 16.82
C TYR A 198 9.57 -11.11 15.35
N ASP A 199 8.56 -11.55 14.60
CA ASP A 199 8.74 -11.95 13.20
C ASP A 199 9.07 -10.77 12.25
N PHE A 200 8.86 -9.53 12.71
CA PHE A 200 9.20 -8.30 11.98
C PHE A 200 10.52 -7.70 12.44
N LEU A 201 10.90 -7.97 13.70
CA LEU A 201 12.07 -7.40 14.39
C LEU A 201 13.08 -8.46 14.82
N ASP A 202 13.11 -9.61 14.15
CA ASP A 202 14.08 -10.69 14.38
C ASP A 202 15.52 -10.13 14.51
N PRO A 203 16.12 -10.17 15.72
CA PRO A 203 17.40 -9.51 15.98
C PRO A 203 18.54 -10.04 15.13
N ASP A 204 18.55 -11.33 14.79
CA ASP A 204 19.61 -11.95 14.00
C ASP A 204 19.55 -11.48 12.54
N LYS A 205 18.34 -11.39 11.99
CA LYS A 205 18.14 -10.86 10.63
C LYS A 205 18.50 -9.38 10.56
N TRP A 206 18.07 -8.58 11.53
CA TRP A 206 18.35 -7.14 11.55
C TRP A 206 19.82 -6.84 11.84
N SER A 207 20.46 -7.57 12.75
CA SER A 207 21.90 -7.45 12.99
C SER A 207 22.71 -7.69 11.71
N ARG A 208 22.35 -8.73 10.94
CA ARG A 208 22.94 -8.98 9.62
C ARG A 208 22.65 -7.85 8.64
N LYS A 209 21.40 -7.42 8.52
CA LYS A 209 20.99 -6.36 7.60
C LYS A 209 21.74 -5.05 7.84
N ILE A 210 21.82 -4.61 9.10
CA ILE A 210 22.51 -3.37 9.48
C ILE A 210 24.00 -3.44 9.15
N ARG A 211 24.64 -4.60 9.41
CA ARG A 211 26.04 -4.82 9.06
C ARG A 211 26.29 -4.83 7.56
N ASP A 212 25.41 -5.46 6.79
CA ASP A 212 25.57 -5.63 5.34
C ASP A 212 25.31 -4.31 4.57
N TYR A 213 24.64 -3.34 5.20
CA TYR A 213 24.29 -2.04 4.63
C TYR A 213 24.78 -0.88 5.52
N PRO A 214 26.10 -0.67 5.65
CA PRO A 214 26.67 0.31 6.57
C PRO A 214 26.36 1.77 6.16
N GLY A 215 26.25 2.06 4.86
CA GLY A 215 25.90 3.39 4.35
C GLY A 215 24.47 3.80 4.74
N ASP A 216 23.50 2.92 4.47
CA ASP A 216 22.11 3.12 4.86
C ASP A 216 22.00 3.23 6.39
N THR A 217 22.70 2.39 7.13
CA THR A 217 22.74 2.44 8.60
C THR A 217 23.23 3.77 9.13
N ALA A 218 24.33 4.30 8.60
CA ALA A 218 24.87 5.58 9.01
C ALA A 218 23.88 6.72 8.72
N TYR A 219 23.27 6.71 7.52
CA TYR A 219 22.25 7.67 7.15
C TYR A 219 21.01 7.61 8.07
N MET A 220 20.51 6.41 8.38
CA MET A 220 19.39 6.22 9.28
C MET A 220 19.67 6.79 10.67
N LYS A 221 20.84 6.49 11.25
CA LYS A 221 21.23 7.02 12.56
C LYS A 221 21.30 8.53 12.57
N GLU A 222 21.97 9.13 11.59
CA GLU A 222 22.11 10.59 11.47
C GLU A 222 20.74 11.28 11.37
N MET A 223 19.85 10.75 10.53
CA MET A 223 18.53 11.35 10.33
C MET A 223 17.61 11.20 11.53
N LEU A 224 17.63 10.05 12.21
CA LEU A 224 16.84 9.81 13.40
C LEU A 224 17.34 10.64 14.58
N GLU A 225 18.66 10.80 14.74
CA GLU A 225 19.25 11.67 15.74
C GLU A 225 18.85 13.15 15.52
N LYS A 226 18.91 13.62 14.26
CA LYS A 226 18.42 14.97 13.90
C LYS A 226 16.93 15.15 14.16
N ALA A 227 16.14 14.08 14.05
CA ALA A 227 14.73 14.08 14.37
C ALA A 227 14.44 13.95 15.89
N GLY A 228 15.46 13.74 16.73
CA GLY A 228 15.33 13.61 18.19
C GLY A 228 14.98 12.21 18.70
N TRP A 229 15.10 11.17 17.86
CA TRP A 229 14.67 9.80 18.18
C TRP A 229 15.76 9.03 18.94
#